data_AF-A0A3E2YK45-F1
#
_entry.id   AF-A0A3E2YK45-F1
#
_cell.length_a   1.000
_cell.length_b   1.000
_cell.length_c   1.000
_cell.angle_alpha   90.00
_cell.angle_beta   90.00
_cell.angle_gamma   90.00
#
_symmetry.space_group_name_H-M   'P 1'
#
loop_
_entity.id
_entity.type
_entity.pdbx_description
1 polymer ?
#
loop_
_entity_poly.entity_id
_entity_poly.type
_entity_poly.pdbx_seq_one_letter_code
_entity_poly.pdbx_strand_id
1 'polypeptide(L)'
;MGSTELRARLAALVSEATGGDVPATDVLGGGSLVALGVDSLGLLRLVDAIELEYGVEVELTDPGHRLDTLDDLMAVVAAARPDDTGDLVDGAAAVSAAGDGR
;
A
#
# COMPACT_ATOMS: atom_id res chain seq x y z
N MET A 1 -8.44 -5.79 0.46
CA MET A 1 -7.95 -5.45 -0.91
C MET A 1 -6.85 -6.42 -1.25
N GLY A 2 -6.87 -7.01 -2.44
CA GLY A 2 -5.75 -7.85 -2.90
C GLY A 2 -4.50 -7.02 -3.19
N SER A 3 -3.30 -7.62 -3.14
CA SER A 3 -2.03 -6.94 -3.46
C SER A 3 -2.04 -6.30 -4.86
N THR A 4 -2.71 -6.91 -5.84
CA THR A 4 -2.86 -6.37 -7.19
C THR A 4 -3.72 -5.10 -7.24
N GLU A 5 -4.79 -5.02 -6.44
CA GLU A 5 -5.65 -3.83 -6.34
C GLU A 5 -4.90 -2.68 -5.68
N LEU A 6 -4.15 -2.97 -4.61
CA LEU A 6 -3.30 -1.99 -3.95
C LEU A 6 -2.23 -1.45 -4.90
N ARG A 7 -1.58 -2.33 -5.67
CA ARG A 7 -0.58 -1.95 -6.67
C ARG A 7 -1.16 -1.01 -7.74
N ALA A 8 -2.35 -1.30 -8.25
CA ALA A 8 -3.05 -0.45 -9.21
C ALA A 8 -3.44 0.92 -8.60
N ARG A 9 -3.88 0.93 -7.34
CA ARG A 9 -4.24 2.17 -6.62
C ARG A 9 -3.02 3.05 -6.37
N LEU A 10 -1.92 2.48 -5.91
CA LEU A 10 -0.67 3.21 -5.71
C LEU A 10 -0.11 3.75 -7.03
N ALA A 11 -0.20 2.99 -8.12
CA ALA A 11 0.22 3.48 -9.43
C ALA A 11 -0.63 4.68 -9.91
N ALA A 12 -1.94 4.67 -9.64
CA ALA A 12 -2.82 5.81 -9.91
C ALA A 12 -2.43 7.04 -9.06
N LEU A 13 -2.16 6.85 -7.76
CA LEU A 13 -1.67 7.90 -6.86
C LEU A 13 -0.38 8.54 -7.34
N VAL A 14 0.59 7.75 -7.84
CA VAL A 14 1.82 8.29 -8.43
C VAL A 14 1.51 9.16 -9.65
N SER A 15 0.59 8.71 -10.51
CA SER A 15 0.19 9.48 -11.69
C SER A 15 -0.53 10.78 -11.30
N GLU A 16 -1.39 10.75 -10.29
CA GLU A 16 -2.07 11.94 -9.76
C GLU A 16 -1.09 12.92 -9.10
N ALA A 17 -0.14 12.43 -8.29
CA ALA A 17 0.86 13.25 -7.62
C ALA A 17 1.83 13.95 -8.59
N THR A 18 2.13 13.29 -9.71
CA THR A 18 2.94 13.85 -10.81
C THR A 18 2.13 14.71 -11.78
N GLY A 19 0.82 14.89 -11.55
CA GLY A 19 -0.05 15.65 -12.46
C GLY A 19 -0.25 14.98 -13.83
N GLY A 20 0.02 13.69 -13.94
CA GLY A 20 -0.10 12.89 -15.16
C GLY A 20 1.19 12.77 -15.98
N ASP A 21 2.30 13.35 -15.54
CA ASP A 21 3.59 13.25 -16.23
C ASP A 21 4.12 11.80 -16.24
N VAL A 22 3.86 11.03 -15.18
CA VAL A 22 4.17 9.60 -15.11
C VAL A 22 2.87 8.79 -15.19
N PRO A 23 2.66 7.99 -16.24
CA PRO A 23 1.44 7.20 -16.37
C PRO A 23 1.47 5.98 -15.45
N ALA A 24 0.32 5.64 -14.86
CA ALA A 24 0.20 4.49 -13.96
C ALA A 24 0.66 3.16 -14.59
N THR A 25 0.55 3.00 -15.91
CA THR A 25 1.01 1.81 -16.63
C THR A 25 2.52 1.61 -16.55
N ASP A 26 3.29 2.70 -16.56
CA ASP A 26 4.75 2.64 -16.51
C ASP A 26 5.21 2.34 -15.08
N VAL A 27 4.51 2.92 -14.09
CA VAL A 27 4.69 2.60 -12.67
C VAL A 27 4.38 1.13 -12.38
N LEU A 28 3.30 0.60 -12.98
CA LEU A 28 2.94 -0.82 -12.88
C LEU A 28 3.97 -1.74 -13.52
N GLY A 29 4.61 -1.28 -14.61
CA GLY A 29 5.74 -1.95 -15.27
C GLY A 29 6.96 -2.14 -14.36
N GLY A 30 7.02 -1.38 -13.27
CA GLY A 30 8.08 -1.47 -12.27
C GLY A 30 9.32 -0.65 -12.64
N GLY A 31 10.19 -0.45 -11.65
CA GLY A 31 11.38 0.39 -11.77
C GLY A 31 11.41 1.50 -10.72
N SER A 32 12.44 2.34 -10.82
CA SER A 32 12.59 3.48 -9.92
C SER A 32 11.67 4.63 -10.35
N LEU A 33 10.92 5.18 -9.39
CA LEU A 33 10.07 6.36 -9.58
C LEU A 33 10.87 7.54 -10.14
N VAL A 34 12.09 7.75 -9.64
CA VAL A 34 13.00 8.80 -10.14
C VAL A 34 13.39 8.54 -11.60
N ALA A 35 13.62 7.27 -11.97
CA ALA A 35 13.92 6.89 -13.35
C ALA A 35 12.72 7.07 -14.29
N LEU A 36 11.49 6.94 -13.77
CA LEU A 36 10.25 7.24 -14.49
C LEU A 36 9.98 8.74 -14.64
N GLY A 37 10.77 9.59 -13.97
CA GLY A 37 10.64 11.05 -14.04
C GLY A 37 9.89 11.68 -12.86
N VAL A 38 9.64 10.93 -11.78
CA VAL A 38 9.14 11.52 -10.53
C VAL A 38 10.22 12.43 -9.96
N ASP A 39 9.95 13.73 -9.99
CA ASP A 39 10.84 14.73 -9.40
C ASP A 39 10.64 14.86 -7.87
N SER A 40 11.47 15.66 -7.21
CA SER A 40 11.37 15.85 -5.76
C SER A 40 10.02 16.42 -5.31
N LEU A 41 9.33 17.20 -6.16
CA LEU A 41 8.04 17.79 -5.82
C LEU A 41 6.92 16.76 -5.99
N GLY A 42 6.97 15.94 -7.04
CA GLY A 42 6.11 14.79 -7.26
C GLY A 42 6.24 13.78 -6.12
N LEU A 43 7.47 13.55 -5.62
CA LEU A 43 7.69 12.70 -4.45
C LEU A 43 7.05 13.27 -3.18
N LEU A 44 7.20 14.57 -2.91
CA LEU A 44 6.55 15.22 -1.75
C LEU A 44 5.02 15.14 -1.84
N ARG A 45 4.45 15.43 -3.02
CA ARG A 45 2.99 15.31 -3.24
C ARG A 45 2.48 13.89 -3.12
N LEU A 46 3.28 12.92 -3.57
CA LEU A 46 2.97 11.51 -3.46
C LEU A 46 2.92 11.09 -1.99
N VAL A 47 3.90 11.51 -1.19
CA VAL A 47 3.89 11.30 0.26
C VAL A 47 2.63 11.91 0.86
N ASP A 48 2.39 13.21 0.67
CA ASP A 48 1.19 13.88 1.20
C ASP A 48 -0.10 13.13 0.83
N ALA A 49 -0.22 12.65 -0.40
CA ALA A 49 -1.39 11.91 -0.87
C ALA A 49 -1.54 10.53 -0.20
N ILE A 50 -0.44 9.81 0.01
CA ILE A 50 -0.43 8.52 0.71
C ILE A 50 -0.78 8.70 2.19
N GLU A 51 -0.21 9.71 2.83
CA GLU A 51 -0.50 10.03 4.24
C GLU A 51 -1.96 10.42 4.43
N LEU A 52 -2.51 11.26 3.54
CA LEU A 52 -3.93 11.64 3.56
C LEU A 52 -4.86 10.48 3.25
N GLU A 53 -4.52 9.61 2.30
CA GLU A 53 -5.41 8.53 1.87
C GLU A 53 -5.41 7.33 2.83
N TYR A 54 -4.26 6.98 3.38
CA TYR A 54 -4.11 5.78 4.21
C TYR A 54 -3.87 6.09 5.69
N GLY A 55 -3.69 7.36 6.08
CA GLY A 55 -3.45 7.76 7.47
C GLY A 55 -2.10 7.29 8.00
N VAL A 56 -1.11 7.15 7.12
CA VAL A 56 0.24 6.65 7.44
C VAL A 56 1.20 7.82 7.52
N GLU A 57 2.33 7.68 8.21
CA GLU A 57 3.40 8.69 8.25
C GLU A 57 4.59 8.15 7.45
N VAL A 58 5.05 8.89 6.45
CA VAL A 58 6.13 8.43 5.56
C VAL A 58 7.34 9.35 5.66
N GLU A 59 8.40 8.83 6.27
CA GLU A 59 9.65 9.58 6.46
C GLU A 59 10.59 9.39 5.26
N LEU A 60 10.74 10.45 4.45
CA LEU A 60 11.64 10.46 3.28
C LEU A 60 13.12 10.47 3.65
N THR A 61 13.43 10.86 4.88
CA THR A 61 14.82 10.97 5.36
C THR A 61 15.32 9.70 6.04
N ASP A 62 14.47 8.69 6.21
CA ASP A 62 14.87 7.43 6.85
C ASP A 62 15.80 6.64 5.92
N PRO A 63 17.06 6.40 6.32
CA PRO A 63 18.04 5.72 5.47
C PRO A 63 17.69 4.24 5.21
N GLY A 64 16.71 3.67 5.92
CA GLY A 64 16.20 2.31 5.73
C GLY A 64 14.96 2.22 4.82
N HIS A 65 14.29 3.33 4.53
CA HIS A 65 13.06 3.37 3.72
C HIS A 65 13.21 4.31 2.53
N ARG A 66 13.81 3.80 1.44
CA ARG A 66 13.77 4.51 0.16
C ARG A 66 12.42 4.29 -0.51
N LEU A 67 11.68 5.36 -0.72
CA LEU A 67 10.51 5.38 -1.63
C LEU A 67 10.97 5.48 -3.08
N ASP A 68 11.73 4.49 -3.53
CA ASP A 68 12.23 4.48 -4.90
C ASP A 68 11.39 3.62 -5.83
N THR A 69 10.65 2.63 -5.31
CA THR A 69 9.85 1.70 -6.13
C THR A 69 8.42 1.58 -5.63
N LEU A 70 7.54 1.10 -6.51
CA LEU A 70 6.15 0.79 -6.14
C LEU A 70 6.06 -0.27 -5.02
N ASP A 71 7.04 -1.16 -4.93
CA ASP A 71 7.09 -2.20 -3.90
C ASP A 71 7.40 -1.60 -2.52
N ASP A 72 8.22 -0.55 -2.46
CA ASP A 72 8.50 0.19 -1.22
C ASP A 72 7.23 0.90 -0.72
N LEU A 73 6.46 1.52 -1.63
CA LEU A 73 5.16 2.10 -1.28
C LEU A 73 4.18 1.06 -0.73
N MET A 74 4.14 -0.13 -1.35
CA MET A 74 3.31 -1.22 -0.85
C MET A 74 3.72 -1.65 0.56
N ALA A 75 5.03 -1.73 0.84
CA ALA A 75 5.53 -2.10 2.17
C ALA A 75 5.12 -1.08 3.24
N VAL A 76 5.17 0.23 2.93
CA VAL A 76 4.74 1.30 3.84
C VAL A 76 3.25 1.19 4.16
N VAL A 77 2.39 1.07 3.12
CA VAL A 77 0.94 0.98 3.32
C VAL A 77 0.56 -0.34 4.03
N ALA A 78 1.25 -1.44 3.74
CA ALA A 78 1.02 -2.71 4.41
C ALA A 78 1.42 -2.65 5.90
N ALA A 79 2.56 -2.03 6.22
CA ALA A 79 3.02 -1.86 7.61
C ALA A 79 2.07 -0.98 8.43
N ALA A 80 1.47 0.03 7.81
CA ALA A 80 0.56 0.95 8.46
C ALA A 80 -0.90 0.46 8.52
N ARG A 81 -1.20 -0.72 7.98
CA ARG A 81 -2.42 -1.47 8.30
C ARG A 81 -2.13 -2.55 9.35
N PRO A 82 -1.93 -2.22 10.64
CA PRO A 82 -1.85 -3.23 11.68
C PRO A 82 -3.17 -4.03 11.82
N ASP A 83 -4.30 -3.54 11.28
CA ASP A 83 -5.61 -4.18 11.40
C ASP A 83 -5.88 -5.31 10.37
N ASP A 84 -5.08 -5.48 9.31
CA ASP A 84 -5.16 -6.68 8.43
C ASP A 84 -4.41 -7.90 9.03
N THR A 85 -3.75 -7.74 10.19
CA THR A 85 -3.25 -8.87 11.00
C THR A 85 -4.33 -9.41 11.96
N GLY A 86 -5.49 -8.75 12.02
CA GLY A 86 -6.57 -9.04 12.97
C GLY A 86 -7.87 -9.58 12.38
N ASP A 87 -8.02 -9.72 11.05
CA ASP A 87 -9.21 -10.34 10.44
C ASP A 87 -9.11 -11.88 10.52
N LEU A 88 -9.34 -12.37 11.73
CA LEU A 88 -10.16 -13.54 12.10
C LEU A 88 -10.02 -14.78 11.20
N VAL A 89 -9.42 -15.88 11.68
CA VAL A 89 -10.10 -16.81 12.59
C VAL A 89 -11.64 -16.77 12.54
N ASP A 90 -12.24 -16.91 11.35
CA ASP A 90 -13.61 -17.40 11.24
C ASP A 90 -13.81 -18.24 9.96
N GLY A 91 -13.83 -19.56 10.15
CA GLY A 91 -13.89 -20.53 9.06
C GLY A 91 -13.80 -21.99 9.53
N ALA A 92 -14.88 -22.45 10.20
CA ALA A 92 -15.20 -23.84 10.60
C ALA A 92 -14.50 -24.36 11.88
N ALA A 93 -15.19 -24.69 12.99
CA ALA A 93 -16.51 -25.30 13.06
C ALA A 93 -17.27 -24.95 14.38
N ALA A 94 -18.42 -24.31 14.24
CA ALA A 94 -19.61 -24.58 15.05
C ALA A 94 -20.19 -25.96 14.57
N VAL A 95 -20.91 -26.79 15.33
CA VAL A 95 -21.73 -26.60 16.52
C VAL A 95 -22.02 -27.99 17.16
N SER A 96 -22.26 -27.96 18.47
CA SER A 96 -22.91 -28.91 19.38
C SER A 96 -23.66 -30.14 18.88
N ALA A 97 -23.46 -31.24 19.62
CA ALA A 97 -24.53 -31.96 20.33
C ALA A 97 -23.87 -32.62 21.58
N ALA A 98 -24.11 -32.16 22.82
CA ALA A 98 -25.30 -32.44 23.62
C ALA A 98 -25.75 -33.90 23.50
N GLY A 99 -25.27 -34.72 24.44
CA GLY A 99 -25.66 -36.11 24.65
C GLY A 99 -25.46 -36.44 26.14
N ASP A 100 -26.38 -35.93 26.94
CA ASP A 100 -26.52 -36.12 28.38
C ASP A 100 -26.79 -37.58 28.76
N GLY A 101 -26.18 -38.03 29.87
CA GLY A 101 -26.75 -38.94 30.87
C GLY A 101 -27.45 -40.24 30.45
N ARG A 102 -26.75 -41.37 30.60
CA ARG A 102 -27.13 -42.42 31.58
C ARG A 102 -26.05 -43.48 31.78
#